data_AF-A0A849KY08-F1
#
_entry.id   AF-A0A849KY08-F1
#
_cell.length_a   1.000
_cell.length_b   1.000
_cell.length_c   1.000
_cell.angle_alpha   90.00
_cell.angle_beta   90.00
_cell.angle_gamma   90.00
#
_symmetry.space_group_name_H-M   'P 1'
#
loop_
_entity.id
_entity.type
_entity.pdbx_description
1 polymer ?
#
loop_
_entity_poly.entity_id
_entity_poly.type
_entity_poly.pdbx_seq_one_letter_code
_entity_poly.pdbx_strand_id
1 'polypeptide(L)'
;MSRELRPLPNSDTRYAALERLIVDYERAYAQFLRTADPNADLLSNGTDFENLERKVYHLIEYPCETVESIRRKIDLVLVNSDIYLFLLEKECNGKDYLRIFLSSLVAER
;
A
#
# COMPACT_ATOMS: atom_id res chain seq x y z
N MET A 1 2.99 -10.81 -25.30
CA MET A 1 1.59 -10.73 -24.79
C MET A 1 1.41 -9.37 -24.16
N SER A 2 0.76 -8.45 -24.86
CA SER A 2 0.53 -7.07 -24.41
C SER A 2 -0.55 -7.09 -23.34
N ARG A 3 -0.18 -6.73 -22.10
CA ARG A 3 -1.15 -6.53 -21.01
C ARG A 3 -1.90 -5.23 -21.32
N GLU A 4 -3.15 -5.35 -21.76
CA GLU A 4 -4.02 -4.21 -21.99
C GLU A 4 -4.17 -3.43 -20.67
N LEU A 5 -3.63 -2.21 -20.66
CA LEU A 5 -3.87 -1.24 -19.61
C LEU A 5 -5.35 -0.86 -19.67
N ARG A 6 -6.17 -1.44 -18.80
CA ARG A 6 -7.56 -1.02 -18.65
C ARG A 6 -7.57 0.48 -18.30
N PRO A 7 -8.44 1.28 -18.93
CA PRO A 7 -8.58 2.68 -18.58
C PRO A 7 -8.96 2.78 -17.10
N LEU A 8 -8.26 3.67 -16.37
CA LEU A 8 -8.58 3.97 -14.98
C LEU A 8 -10.04 4.44 -14.91
N PRO A 9 -10.87 3.88 -14.02
CA PRO A 9 -12.26 4.29 -13.88
C PRO A 9 -12.34 5.79 -13.57
N ASN A 10 -13.41 6.43 -14.08
CA ASN A 10 -13.69 7.85 -13.90
C ASN A 10 -13.50 8.29 -12.44
N SER A 11 -12.89 9.47 -12.32
CA SER A 11 -12.06 9.95 -11.21
C SER A 11 -12.76 10.39 -9.93
N ASP A 12 -14.07 10.19 -9.79
CA ASP A 12 -14.84 10.87 -8.73
C ASP A 12 -15.31 9.93 -7.61
N THR A 13 -14.89 8.66 -7.63
CA THR A 13 -15.21 7.71 -6.57
C THR A 13 -14.01 7.47 -5.67
N ARG A 14 -14.25 7.34 -4.36
CA ARG A 14 -13.22 6.92 -3.39
C ARG A 14 -12.63 5.54 -3.72
N TYR A 15 -13.37 4.67 -4.39
CA TYR A 15 -12.83 3.42 -4.94
C TYR A 15 -11.76 3.67 -6.01
N ALA A 16 -11.98 4.59 -6.96
CA ALA A 16 -10.97 4.95 -7.94
C ALA A 16 -9.73 5.60 -7.29
N ALA A 17 -9.92 6.36 -6.20
CA ALA A 17 -8.81 6.91 -5.44
C ALA A 17 -8.00 5.81 -4.71
N LEU A 18 -8.65 4.78 -4.15
CA LEU A 18 -7.97 3.61 -3.62
C LEU A 18 -7.15 2.91 -4.72
N GLU A 19 -7.74 2.61 -5.87
CA GLU A 19 -7.01 1.97 -6.98
C GLU A 19 -5.80 2.79 -7.45
N ARG A 20 -5.88 4.13 -7.43
CA ARG A 20 -4.72 5.00 -7.71
C ARG A 20 -3.61 4.81 -6.68
N LEU A 21 -3.94 4.73 -5.39
CA LEU A 21 -2.96 4.47 -4.34
C LEU A 21 -2.31 3.09 -4.49
N ILE A 22 -3.08 2.08 -4.91
CA ILE A 22 -2.56 0.74 -5.20
C ILE A 22 -1.56 0.80 -6.35
N VAL A 23 -1.91 1.45 -7.46
CA VAL A 23 -1.02 1.61 -8.63
C VAL A 23 0.25 2.38 -8.25
N ASP A 24 0.13 3.43 -7.42
CA ASP A 24 1.27 4.20 -6.93
C ASP A 24 2.20 3.34 -6.06
N TYR A 25 1.65 2.51 -5.18
CA TYR A 25 2.41 1.53 -4.40
C TYR A 25 3.12 0.53 -5.31
N GLU A 26 2.42 -0.09 -6.27
CA GLU A 26 3.00 -1.09 -7.17
C GLU A 26 4.16 -0.50 -8.00
N ARG A 27 4.03 0.76 -8.43
CA ARG A 27 5.10 1.48 -9.14
C ARG A 27 6.30 1.75 -8.24
N ALA A 28 6.07 2.24 -7.02
CA ALA A 28 7.14 2.49 -6.07
C ALA A 28 7.86 1.19 -5.67
N TYR A 29 7.12 0.10 -5.52
CA TYR A 29 7.66 -1.22 -5.23
C TYR A 29 8.53 -1.75 -6.37
N ALA A 30 8.03 -1.69 -7.61
CA ALA A 30 8.80 -2.08 -8.79
C ALA A 30 10.07 -1.23 -8.97
N GLN A 31 10.03 0.05 -8.58
CA GLN A 31 11.20 0.93 -8.60
C GLN A 31 12.20 0.54 -7.49
N PHE A 32 11.72 0.34 -6.26
CA PHE A 32 12.54 -0.13 -5.15
C PHE A 32 13.28 -1.41 -5.51
N LEU A 33 12.59 -2.43 -6.06
CA LEU A 33 13.20 -3.69 -6.48
C LEU A 33 14.33 -3.54 -7.53
N ARG A 34 14.34 -2.46 -8.32
CA ARG A 34 15.43 -2.18 -9.27
C ARG A 34 16.67 -1.58 -8.60
N THR A 35 16.47 -0.95 -7.45
CA THR A 35 17.52 -0.26 -6.68
C THR A 35 17.95 -1.02 -5.44
N ALA A 36 17.18 -2.05 -5.05
CA ALA A 36 17.43 -2.86 -3.87
C ALA A 36 18.68 -3.73 -4.09
N ASP A 37 19.61 -3.67 -3.14
CA ASP A 37 20.75 -4.59 -3.09
C ASP A 37 20.24 -5.97 -2.63
N PRO A 38 20.44 -7.04 -3.41
CA PRO A 38 19.94 -8.38 -3.08
C PRO A 38 20.51 -8.97 -1.78
N ASN A 39 21.58 -8.38 -1.22
CA ASN A 39 22.21 -8.83 0.03
C ASN A 39 21.89 -7.95 1.23
N ALA A 40 21.10 -6.90 1.05
CA ALA A 40 20.73 -6.01 2.12
C ALA A 40 19.33 -6.39 2.63
N ASP A 41 19.13 -6.38 3.95
CA ASP A 41 17.81 -6.59 4.54
C ASP A 41 16.76 -5.75 3.82
N LEU A 42 15.50 -6.19 3.74
CA LEU A 42 14.40 -5.42 3.13
C LEU A 42 14.25 -3.99 3.73
N LEU A 43 14.89 -3.74 4.87
CA LEU A 43 15.02 -2.46 5.58
C LEU A 43 16.22 -1.59 5.15
N SER A 44 17.10 -2.08 4.29
CA SER A 44 18.38 -1.45 4.00
C SER A 44 18.31 -0.54 2.78
N ASN A 45 18.25 0.76 3.04
CA ASN A 45 18.93 1.85 2.32
C ASN A 45 18.93 1.80 0.78
N GLY A 46 17.88 1.28 0.15
CA GLY A 46 17.60 1.59 -1.25
C GLY A 46 17.25 3.07 -1.35
N THR A 47 17.78 3.78 -2.34
CA THR A 47 17.48 5.21 -2.57
C THR A 47 15.97 5.47 -2.67
N ASP A 48 15.19 4.47 -3.08
CA ASP A 48 13.75 4.54 -3.25
C ASP A 48 12.93 3.89 -2.11
N PHE A 49 13.57 3.41 -1.03
CA PHE A 49 12.88 2.79 0.11
C PHE A 49 11.94 3.78 0.83
N GLU A 50 12.40 5.00 1.09
CA GLU A 50 11.57 6.04 1.74
C GLU A 50 10.31 6.37 0.93
N ASN A 51 10.41 6.33 -0.41
CA ASN A 51 9.27 6.54 -1.29
C ASN A 51 8.29 5.36 -1.22
N LEU A 52 8.79 4.13 -1.24
CA LEU A 52 7.97 2.92 -1.02
C LEU A 52 7.26 2.97 0.33
N GLU A 53 7.99 3.24 1.40
CA GLU A 53 7.46 3.35 2.77
C GLU A 53 6.32 4.40 2.82
N ARG A 54 6.53 5.59 2.22
CA ARG A 54 5.50 6.63 2.15
C ARG A 54 4.24 6.17 1.40
N LYS A 55 4.39 5.45 0.28
CA LYS A 55 3.24 4.95 -0.49
C LYS A 55 2.47 3.87 0.28
N VAL A 56 3.17 3.01 1.01
CA VAL A 56 2.57 2.03 1.92
C VAL A 56 1.75 2.73 3.00
N TYR A 57 2.27 3.80 3.62
CA TYR A 57 1.52 4.55 4.62
C TYR A 57 0.27 5.23 4.07
N HIS A 58 0.37 5.92 2.93
CA HIS A 58 -0.80 6.53 2.30
C HIS A 58 -1.89 5.49 1.98
N LEU A 59 -1.50 4.30 1.53
CA LEU A 59 -2.42 3.21 1.31
C LEU A 59 -3.05 2.73 2.62
N ILE A 60 -2.26 2.48 3.67
CA ILE A 60 -2.72 2.01 4.98
C ILE A 60 -3.68 3.00 5.64
N GLU A 61 -3.41 4.29 5.56
CA GLU A 61 -4.23 5.35 6.15
C GLU A 61 -5.51 5.62 5.36
N TYR A 62 -5.59 5.18 4.10
CA TYR A 62 -6.71 5.52 3.23
C TYR A 62 -8.05 4.95 3.74
N PRO A 63 -9.05 5.80 4.07
CA PRO A 63 -10.32 5.34 4.58
C PRO A 63 -11.15 4.64 3.50
N CYS A 64 -11.69 3.47 3.84
CA CYS A 64 -12.55 2.67 2.99
C CYS A 64 -14.02 2.86 3.40
N GLU A 65 -14.86 3.22 2.44
CA GLU A 65 -16.29 3.50 2.68
C GLU A 65 -17.22 2.39 2.23
N THR A 66 -16.73 1.51 1.36
CA THR A 66 -17.50 0.39 0.85
C THR A 66 -16.83 -0.92 1.23
N VAL A 67 -17.65 -1.96 1.39
CA VAL A 67 -17.17 -3.33 1.60
C VAL A 67 -16.23 -3.77 0.47
N GLU A 68 -16.45 -3.26 -0.75
CA GLU A 68 -15.59 -3.53 -1.90
C GLU A 68 -14.19 -2.93 -1.73
N SER A 69 -14.09 -1.67 -1.31
CA SER A 69 -12.79 -1.02 -1.00
C SER A 69 -12.07 -1.72 0.15
N ILE A 70 -12.80 -2.11 1.20
CA ILE A 70 -12.26 -2.86 2.35
C ILE A 70 -11.66 -4.19 1.87
N ARG A 71 -12.43 -4.98 1.12
CA ARG A 71 -11.99 -6.27 0.59
C ARG A 71 -10.76 -6.10 -0.28
N ARG A 72 -10.78 -5.13 -1.20
CA ARG A 72 -9.68 -4.86 -2.12
C ARG A 72 -8.39 -4.51 -1.39
N LYS A 73 -8.48 -3.69 -0.34
CA LYS A 73 -7.33 -3.32 0.49
C LYS A 73 -6.78 -4.50 1.29
N ILE A 74 -7.66 -5.33 1.87
CA ILE A 74 -7.25 -6.56 2.57
C ILE A 74 -6.57 -7.55 1.62
N ASP A 75 -7.16 -7.79 0.45
CA ASP A 75 -6.58 -8.69 -0.57
C ASP A 75 -5.18 -8.24 -0.98
N LEU A 76 -4.97 -6.93 -1.14
CA LEU A 76 -3.65 -6.39 -1.45
C LEU A 76 -2.62 -6.65 -0.35
N VAL A 77 -2.99 -6.46 0.92
CA VAL A 77 -2.11 -6.75 2.08
C VAL A 77 -1.78 -8.24 2.15
N LEU A 78 -2.76 -9.12 1.90
CA LEU A 78 -2.55 -10.57 1.94
C LEU A 78 -1.66 -11.07 0.80
N VAL A 79 -1.73 -10.44 -0.38
CA VAL A 79 -0.93 -10.82 -1.55
C VAL A 79 0.51 -10.27 -1.45
N ASN A 80 0.71 -9.13 -0.78
CA ASN A 80 2.02 -8.50 -0.66
C ASN A 80 2.50 -8.55 0.80
N SER A 81 3.26 -9.60 1.13
CA SER A 81 3.85 -9.82 2.45
C SER A 81 4.61 -8.62 3.00
N ASP A 82 5.17 -7.80 2.12
CA ASP A 82 5.97 -6.63 2.49
C ASP A 82 5.12 -5.56 3.17
N ILE A 83 3.90 -5.31 2.67
CA ILE A 83 2.97 -4.36 3.30
C ILE A 83 2.61 -4.84 4.72
N TYR A 84 2.43 -6.15 4.88
CA TYR A 84 2.15 -6.76 6.17
C TYR A 84 3.34 -6.65 7.13
N LEU A 85 4.58 -6.81 6.64
CA LEU A 85 5.79 -6.58 7.43
C LEU A 85 5.92 -5.12 7.88
N PHE A 86 5.64 -4.16 6.99
CA PHE A 86 5.59 -2.74 7.34
C PHE A 86 4.58 -2.43 8.45
N LEU A 87 3.42 -3.10 8.44
CA LEU A 87 2.43 -2.99 9.52
C LEU A 87 2.99 -3.51 10.84
N LEU A 88 3.59 -4.71 10.85
CA LEU A 88 4.07 -5.36 12.07
C LEU A 88 5.31 -4.68 12.70
N GLU A 89 6.33 -4.36 11.91
CA GLU A 89 7.59 -3.83 12.45
C GLU A 89 7.45 -2.43 13.04
N LYS A 90 6.50 -1.64 12.54
CA LYS A 90 6.27 -0.29 13.02
C LYS A 90 5.38 -0.24 14.26
N GLU A 91 4.57 -1.26 14.53
CA GLU A 91 3.87 -1.41 15.82
C GLU A 91 4.86 -1.54 16.98
N CYS A 92 5.93 -2.32 16.79
CA CYS A 92 6.99 -2.47 17.81
C CYS A 92 7.75 -1.16 18.08
N ASN A 93 7.68 -0.17 17.18
CA ASN A 93 8.34 1.12 17.29
C ASN A 93 7.44 2.25 17.83
N GLY A 94 6.30 1.91 18.42
CA GLY A 94 5.40 2.87 19.08
C GLY A 94 4.47 3.63 18.14
N LYS A 95 4.32 3.16 16.89
CA LYS A 95 3.34 3.70 15.94
C LYS A 95 2.22 2.68 15.76
N ASP A 96 1.02 3.06 16.18
CA ASP A 96 -0.24 2.30 16.18
C ASP A 96 -0.73 1.91 14.75
N TYR A 97 0.11 1.33 13.89
CA TYR A 97 -0.22 1.14 12.47
C TYR A 97 -1.28 0.08 12.20
N LEU A 98 -1.35 -1.01 12.98
CA LEU A 98 -2.46 -1.96 12.83
C LEU A 98 -3.77 -1.27 13.21
N ARG A 99 -3.74 -0.46 14.27
CA ARG A 99 -4.90 0.33 14.68
C ARG A 99 -5.29 1.36 13.61
N ILE A 100 -4.35 2.09 13.03
CA ILE A 100 -4.59 3.02 11.92
C ILE A 100 -5.19 2.29 10.73
N PHE A 101 -4.63 1.14 10.36
CA PHE A 101 -5.17 0.28 9.30
C PHE A 101 -6.60 -0.12 9.60
N LEU A 102 -6.88 -0.67 10.79
CA LEU A 102 -8.22 -1.11 11.19
C LEU A 102 -9.21 0.06 11.22
N SER A 103 -8.82 1.22 11.73
CA SER A 103 -9.63 2.45 11.71
C SER A 103 -9.89 2.93 10.28
N SER A 104 -8.94 2.78 9.36
CA SER A 104 -9.15 3.09 7.94
C SER A 104 -10.17 2.18 7.26
N LEU A 105 -10.45 0.99 7.82
CA LEU A 105 -11.47 0.08 7.26
C LEU A 105 -12.89 0.48 7.66
N VAL A 106 -13.04 1.32 8.68
CA VAL A 106 -14.35 1.74 9.20
C VAL A 106 -14.49 3.24 8.97
N ALA A 107 -15.18 3.63 7.89
CA ALA A 107 -15.51 5.03 7.69
C ALA A 107 -16.39 5.55 8.85
N GLU A 108 -15.96 6.65 9.49
CA GLU A 108 -16.86 7.46 10.31
C GLU A 108 -17.95 8.02 9.38
N ARG A 109 -19.21 7.70 9.69
CA ARG A 109 -20.40 8.16 8.97
C ARG A 109 -20.75 9.60 9.31
#